data_AF-A0A8H3IYD7-F1
#
_entry.id   AF-A0A8H3IYD7-F1
#
_cell.length_a   1.000
_cell.length_b   1.000
_cell.length_c   1.000
_cell.angle_alpha   90.00
_cell.angle_beta   90.00
_cell.angle_gamma   90.00
#
_symmetry.space_group_name_H-M   'P 1'
#
loop_
_entity.id
_entity.type
_entity.pdbx_description
1 polymer ?
#
loop_
_entity_poly.entity_id
_entity_poly.type
_entity_poly.pdbx_seq_one_letter_code
_entity_poly.pdbx_strand_id
1 'polypeptide(L)'
;MALKIQADPEIILPQGWDESEQMTINNLFDERVPKVAKTTCSASECRIFAQTLMQGKELVLVNNQGFHSYTLACPENNQIIQFRLKDLCIKHIDEAKEIYGDLVSQVVHHSGFNLPVYTMDIVPGVAHFWQESPRTAFPLERELNTVVDLAKFTAAPSHFLHPLADCKESSKTNCARAIFTRLEQNSSLRQIAPEIYAEVTSLTARLNLLESLPLVLTHPDLVGLNVFVDRITGNITGVIDFDDAQIEALGMNMVTLYEWFVGSMEDGHWSPYDMPAGGLYGSKKVCQVLEAAFWNTFWANTSPDLKEEGSKEALSVALRVGIVNRYIVDGGMLDEVDLEKGRGDERSLDYARGILLHLRDSGI
;
A
#
# COMPACT_ATOMS: atom_id res chain seq x y z
N MET A 1 3.81 -7.75 -2.38
CA MET A 1 3.85 -7.32 -3.79
C MET A 1 2.73 -8.01 -4.55
N ALA A 2 1.64 -7.26 -4.64
CA ALA A 2 0.34 -7.66 -5.13
C ALA A 2 0.20 -7.54 -6.65
N LEU A 3 -0.50 -8.53 -7.19
CA LEU A 3 -1.60 -8.49 -8.16
C LEU A 3 -1.82 -7.18 -8.96
N LYS A 4 -1.72 -7.26 -10.30
CA LYS A 4 -2.54 -6.42 -11.20
C LYS A 4 -3.78 -7.26 -11.45
N ILE A 5 -4.92 -6.83 -10.93
CA ILE A 5 -6.20 -7.37 -11.36
C ILE A 5 -6.67 -6.51 -12.51
N GLN A 6 -6.26 -6.81 -13.74
CA GLN A 6 -6.96 -6.29 -14.90
C GLN A 6 -6.70 -7.18 -16.12
N ALA A 7 -7.79 -7.50 -16.83
CA ALA A 7 -7.80 -8.07 -18.17
C ALA A 7 -8.19 -6.95 -19.15
N ASP A 8 -7.50 -5.81 -19.10
CA ASP A 8 -7.74 -4.70 -20.03
C ASP A 8 -6.79 -4.84 -21.23
N PRO A 9 -7.32 -5.15 -22.43
CA PRO A 9 -6.51 -5.33 -23.63
C PRO A 9 -5.91 -4.01 -24.16
N GLU A 10 -6.32 -2.85 -23.64
CA GLU A 10 -5.81 -1.54 -24.08
C GLU A 10 -4.54 -1.10 -23.34
N ILE A 11 -4.11 -1.82 -22.30
CA ILE A 11 -2.87 -1.52 -21.59
C ILE A 11 -1.67 -2.10 -22.36
N ILE A 12 -0.79 -1.23 -22.83
CA ILE A 12 0.48 -1.63 -23.44
C ILE A 12 1.45 -2.04 -22.32
N LEU A 13 1.70 -3.34 -22.20
CA LEU A 13 2.68 -3.87 -21.24
C LEU A 13 4.12 -3.65 -21.75
N PRO A 14 5.10 -3.48 -20.83
CA PRO A 14 6.51 -3.43 -21.20
C PRO A 14 6.96 -4.67 -21.98
N GLN A 15 7.95 -4.50 -22.86
CA GLN A 15 8.55 -5.63 -23.57
C GLN A 15 9.15 -6.66 -22.59
N GLY A 16 8.86 -7.96 -22.79
CA GLY A 16 9.33 -9.04 -21.92
C GLY A 16 8.47 -9.28 -20.67
N TRP A 17 7.37 -8.52 -20.50
CA TRP A 17 6.47 -8.66 -19.36
C TRP A 17 5.88 -10.08 -19.24
N ASP A 18 5.40 -10.64 -20.35
CA ASP A 18 4.81 -11.99 -20.38
C ASP A 18 5.79 -13.08 -19.92
N GLU A 19 7.08 -12.94 -20.24
CA GLU A 19 8.13 -13.87 -19.81
C GLU A 19 8.35 -13.79 -18.29
N SER A 20 8.34 -12.58 -17.73
CA SER A 20 8.44 -12.34 -16.28
C SER A 20 7.24 -12.92 -15.52
N GLU A 21 6.04 -12.77 -16.07
CA GLU A 21 4.83 -13.36 -15.48
C GLU A 21 4.86 -14.88 -15.53
N GLN A 22 5.29 -15.46 -16.65
CA GLN A 22 5.43 -16.91 -16.75
C GLN A 22 6.50 -17.44 -15.76
N MET A 23 7.60 -16.71 -15.58
CA MET A 23 8.61 -17.05 -14.56
C MET A 23 8.03 -16.98 -13.14
N THR A 24 7.19 -15.98 -12.85
CA THR A 24 6.50 -15.85 -11.56
C THR A 24 5.57 -17.03 -11.31
N ILE A 25 4.79 -17.44 -12.32
CA ILE A 25 3.91 -18.62 -12.25
C ILE A 25 4.74 -19.89 -12.01
N ASN A 26 5.83 -20.09 -12.77
CA ASN A 26 6.66 -21.27 -12.63
C ASN A 26 7.29 -21.34 -11.23
N ASN A 27 7.88 -20.24 -10.75
CA ASN A 27 8.45 -20.16 -9.41
C ASN A 27 7.41 -20.47 -8.31
N LEU A 28 6.18 -19.97 -8.47
CA LEU A 28 5.09 -20.25 -7.53
C LEU A 28 4.84 -21.76 -7.41
N PHE A 29 4.66 -22.47 -8.53
CA PHE A 29 4.32 -23.90 -8.51
C PHE A 29 5.52 -24.82 -8.27
N ASP A 30 6.68 -24.51 -8.83
CA ASP A 30 7.87 -25.37 -8.74
C ASP A 30 8.58 -25.23 -7.38
N GLU A 31 8.53 -24.05 -6.77
CA GLU A 31 9.22 -23.80 -5.51
C GLU A 31 8.29 -23.53 -4.35
N ARG A 32 7.38 -22.57 -4.49
CA ARG A 32 6.69 -22.00 -3.33
C ARG A 32 5.54 -22.87 -2.84
N VAL A 33 4.78 -23.49 -3.74
CA VAL A 33 3.70 -24.42 -3.37
C VAL A 33 4.25 -25.59 -2.54
N PRO A 34 5.30 -26.31 -2.98
CA PRO A 34 5.91 -27.38 -2.18
C PRO A 34 6.50 -26.87 -0.84
N LYS A 35 7.19 -25.73 -0.86
CA LYS A 35 7.90 -25.21 0.34
C LYS A 35 6.94 -24.61 1.39
N VAL A 36 5.95 -23.83 0.96
CA VAL A 36 5.09 -23.02 1.84
C VAL A 36 3.77 -23.72 2.14
N ALA A 37 3.05 -24.12 1.09
CA ALA A 37 1.75 -24.78 1.25
C ALA A 37 1.88 -26.29 1.58
N LYS A 38 3.09 -26.86 1.48
CA LYS A 38 3.39 -28.26 1.78
C LYS A 38 2.49 -29.24 1.04
N THR A 39 2.15 -28.89 -0.19
CA THR A 39 1.31 -29.68 -1.10
C THR A 39 1.91 -29.63 -2.50
N THR A 40 1.29 -30.35 -3.45
CA THR A 40 1.61 -30.26 -4.87
C THR A 40 0.35 -29.92 -5.65
N CYS A 41 0.45 -28.93 -6.53
CA CYS A 41 -0.54 -28.67 -7.57
C CYS A 41 0.15 -27.93 -8.72
N SER A 42 -0.50 -27.90 -9.86
CA SER A 42 -0.05 -27.25 -11.09
C SER A 42 -1.00 -26.13 -11.50
N ALA A 43 -0.50 -25.22 -12.36
CA ALA A 43 -1.35 -24.21 -13.00
C ALA A 43 -2.52 -24.83 -13.76
N SER A 44 -2.32 -25.99 -14.39
CA SER A 44 -3.35 -26.74 -15.12
C SER A 44 -4.46 -27.23 -14.19
N GLU A 45 -4.11 -27.80 -13.03
CA GLU A 45 -5.11 -28.24 -12.04
C GLU A 45 -5.89 -27.04 -11.48
N CYS A 46 -5.21 -25.92 -11.21
CA CYS A 46 -5.88 -24.68 -10.79
C CYS A 46 -6.86 -24.20 -11.86
N ARG A 47 -6.46 -24.19 -13.14
CA ARG A 47 -7.34 -23.79 -14.26
C ARG A 47 -8.56 -24.70 -14.39
N ILE A 48 -8.40 -26.02 -14.27
CA ILE A 48 -9.52 -26.98 -14.32
C ILE A 48 -10.51 -26.72 -13.17
N PHE A 49 -10.00 -26.50 -11.96
CA PHE A 49 -10.84 -26.16 -10.81
C PHE A 49 -11.59 -24.84 -11.02
N ALA A 50 -10.88 -23.79 -11.46
CA ALA A 50 -11.49 -22.50 -11.75
C ALA A 50 -12.54 -22.57 -12.87
N GLN A 51 -12.31 -23.37 -13.92
CA GLN A 51 -13.29 -23.58 -14.99
C GLN A 51 -14.56 -24.24 -14.45
N THR A 52 -14.42 -25.16 -13.50
CA THR A 52 -15.57 -25.79 -12.84
C THR A 52 -16.35 -24.76 -12.02
N LEU A 53 -15.66 -23.94 -11.22
CA LEU A 53 -16.29 -22.86 -10.45
C LEU A 53 -17.01 -21.85 -11.36
N MET A 54 -16.43 -21.53 -12.50
CA MET A 54 -16.97 -20.57 -13.46
C MET A 54 -17.88 -21.21 -14.51
N GLN A 55 -18.37 -22.45 -14.31
CA GLN A 55 -19.33 -23.11 -15.22
C GLN A 55 -18.84 -23.20 -16.68
N GLY A 56 -17.55 -23.43 -16.88
CA GLY A 56 -16.93 -23.60 -18.20
C GLY A 56 -16.65 -22.30 -18.97
N LYS A 57 -16.79 -21.14 -18.32
CA LYS A 57 -16.49 -19.83 -18.91
C LYS A 57 -15.00 -19.64 -19.21
N GLU A 58 -14.71 -18.74 -20.15
CA GLU A 58 -13.34 -18.44 -20.52
C GLU A 58 -12.57 -17.81 -19.36
N LEU A 59 -11.38 -18.34 -19.11
CA LEU A 59 -10.46 -17.86 -18.10
C LEU A 59 -9.20 -17.31 -18.76
N VAL A 60 -8.85 -16.09 -18.39
CA VAL A 60 -7.62 -15.43 -18.82
C VAL A 60 -6.68 -15.24 -17.64
N LEU A 61 -5.38 -15.22 -17.91
CA LEU A 61 -4.42 -14.79 -16.90
C LEU A 61 -4.62 -13.29 -16.65
N VAL A 62 -4.47 -12.87 -15.40
CA VAL A 62 -4.36 -11.44 -15.12
C VAL A 62 -2.97 -10.93 -15.52
N ASN A 63 -2.89 -9.64 -15.84
CA ASN A 63 -1.67 -9.01 -16.33
C ASN A 63 -0.52 -8.93 -15.31
N ASN A 64 -0.73 -9.28 -14.03
CA ASN A 64 0.36 -9.43 -13.04
C ASN A 64 -0.07 -10.38 -11.93
N GLN A 65 0.70 -11.45 -11.82
CA GLN A 65 0.52 -12.49 -10.85
C GLN A 65 1.08 -12.06 -9.50
N GLY A 66 0.34 -12.36 -8.44
CA GLY A 66 0.83 -12.10 -7.09
C GLY A 66 1.98 -13.04 -6.75
N PHE A 67 2.97 -12.55 -6.03
CA PHE A 67 4.10 -13.39 -5.59
C PHE A 67 3.63 -14.63 -4.81
N HIS A 68 2.55 -14.50 -4.05
CA HIS A 68 1.97 -15.53 -3.16
C HIS A 68 0.71 -16.21 -3.72
N SER A 69 0.37 -15.98 -4.99
CA SER A 69 -0.90 -16.46 -5.52
C SER A 69 -0.92 -16.61 -7.03
N TYR A 70 -1.61 -17.63 -7.52
CA TYR A 70 -1.97 -17.76 -8.93
C TYR A 70 -3.37 -17.19 -9.15
N THR A 71 -3.53 -16.24 -10.07
CA THR A 71 -4.79 -15.52 -10.29
C THR A 71 -5.24 -15.60 -11.74
N LEU A 72 -6.53 -15.90 -11.91
CA LEU A 72 -7.25 -15.94 -13.18
C LEU A 72 -8.40 -14.93 -13.15
N ALA A 73 -8.74 -14.35 -14.28
CA ALA A 73 -9.95 -13.57 -14.46
C ALA A 73 -10.95 -14.33 -15.33
N CYS A 74 -12.23 -14.17 -15.01
CA CYS A 74 -13.37 -14.58 -15.80
C CYS A 74 -14.13 -13.31 -16.21
N PRO A 75 -13.75 -12.66 -17.34
CA PRO A 75 -14.32 -11.37 -17.75
C PRO A 75 -15.84 -11.43 -17.93
N GLU A 76 -16.37 -12.53 -18.46
CA GLU A 76 -17.82 -12.72 -18.64
C GLU A 76 -18.61 -12.66 -17.33
N ASN A 77 -18.01 -13.07 -16.22
CA ASN A 77 -18.65 -13.06 -14.90
C ASN A 77 -18.24 -11.82 -14.07
N ASN A 78 -17.37 -10.97 -14.58
CA ASN A 78 -16.73 -9.89 -13.84
C ASN A 78 -16.04 -10.35 -12.53
N GLN A 79 -15.42 -11.54 -12.56
CA GLN A 79 -14.84 -12.16 -11.37
C GLN A 79 -13.36 -12.51 -11.57
N ILE A 80 -12.60 -12.48 -10.48
CA ILE A 80 -11.31 -13.14 -10.39
C ILE A 80 -11.38 -14.39 -9.51
N ILE A 81 -10.46 -15.30 -9.76
CA ILE A 81 -10.24 -16.51 -8.99
C ILE A 81 -8.77 -16.54 -8.60
N GLN A 82 -8.52 -16.69 -7.32
CA GLN A 82 -7.18 -16.66 -6.76
C GLN A 82 -6.89 -17.90 -5.93
N PHE A 83 -5.77 -18.55 -6.25
CA PHE A 83 -5.22 -19.68 -5.53
C PHE A 83 -4.02 -19.19 -4.72
N ARG A 84 -4.09 -19.22 -3.40
CA ARG A 84 -3.07 -18.63 -2.52
C ARG A 84 -2.19 -19.68 -1.85
N LEU A 85 -0.99 -19.28 -1.45
CA LEU A 85 -0.12 -20.11 -0.61
C LEU A 85 -0.55 -20.17 0.86
N LYS A 86 -1.34 -19.19 1.31
CA LYS A 86 -1.83 -19.02 2.68
C LYS A 86 -3.27 -18.52 2.65
N ASP A 87 -4.01 -18.81 3.71
CA ASP A 87 -5.36 -18.31 3.89
C ASP A 87 -5.39 -16.80 4.07
N LEU A 88 -6.40 -16.17 3.48
CA LEU A 88 -6.72 -14.77 3.75
C LEU A 88 -7.31 -14.65 5.15
N CYS A 89 -6.99 -13.56 5.85
CA CYS A 89 -7.70 -13.21 7.08
C CYS A 89 -9.10 -12.67 6.74
N ILE A 90 -10.08 -13.56 6.58
CA ILE A 90 -11.46 -13.18 6.22
C ILE A 90 -12.05 -12.15 7.19
N LYS A 91 -11.72 -12.23 8.48
CA LYS A 91 -12.13 -11.21 9.47
C LYS A 91 -11.69 -9.80 9.05
N HIS A 92 -10.42 -9.62 8.68
CA HIS A 92 -9.93 -8.29 8.28
C HIS A 92 -10.52 -7.83 6.95
N ILE A 93 -10.83 -8.76 6.04
CA ILE A 93 -11.45 -8.42 4.75
C ILE A 93 -12.90 -7.99 4.94
N ASP A 94 -13.67 -8.73 5.75
CA ASP A 94 -15.05 -8.37 6.08
C ASP A 94 -15.11 -7.03 6.81
N GLU A 95 -14.17 -6.80 7.73
CA GLU A 95 -14.05 -5.52 8.43
C GLU A 95 -13.65 -4.37 7.48
N ALA A 96 -12.72 -4.60 6.56
CA ALA A 96 -12.40 -3.64 5.51
C ALA A 96 -13.63 -3.34 4.64
N LYS A 97 -14.43 -4.36 4.29
CA LYS A 97 -15.69 -4.18 3.56
C LYS A 97 -16.69 -3.33 4.35
N GLU A 98 -16.77 -3.52 5.68
CA GLU A 98 -17.61 -2.72 6.56
C GLU A 98 -17.16 -1.25 6.61
N ILE A 99 -15.85 -1.01 6.71
CA ILE A 99 -15.27 0.35 6.80
C ILE A 99 -15.37 1.10 5.47
N TYR A 100 -15.03 0.45 4.35
CA TYR A 100 -14.81 1.12 3.06
C TYR A 100 -15.92 0.87 2.04
N GLY A 101 -16.91 0.03 2.36
CA GLY A 101 -18.07 -0.23 1.51
C GLY A 101 -17.66 -0.76 0.13
N ASP A 102 -18.15 -0.13 -0.93
CA ASP A 102 -17.97 -0.59 -2.31
C ASP A 102 -16.54 -0.49 -2.84
N LEU A 103 -15.64 0.20 -2.12
CA LEU A 103 -14.23 0.24 -2.48
C LEU A 103 -13.50 -1.09 -2.23
N VAL A 104 -14.08 -2.02 -1.49
CA VAL A 104 -13.49 -3.35 -1.23
C VAL A 104 -14.39 -4.42 -1.84
N SER A 105 -13.83 -5.30 -2.65
CA SER A 105 -14.61 -6.41 -3.24
C SER A 105 -15.02 -7.42 -2.18
N GLN A 106 -16.22 -7.98 -2.29
CA GLN A 106 -16.61 -9.13 -1.47
C GLN A 106 -15.75 -10.33 -1.84
N VAL A 107 -15.19 -10.99 -0.83
CA VAL A 107 -14.40 -12.21 -1.01
C VAL A 107 -15.24 -13.43 -0.63
N VAL A 108 -15.17 -14.47 -1.45
CA VAL A 108 -15.83 -15.76 -1.21
C VAL A 108 -14.77 -16.86 -1.23
N HIS A 109 -14.68 -17.62 -0.14
CA HIS A 109 -13.79 -18.77 -0.02
C HIS A 109 -14.42 -20.04 -0.61
N HIS A 110 -13.62 -20.82 -1.34
CA HIS A 110 -14.03 -22.08 -1.96
C HIS A 110 -13.21 -23.25 -1.42
N SER A 111 -13.91 -24.23 -0.86
CA SER A 111 -13.31 -25.51 -0.45
C SER A 111 -13.18 -26.49 -1.62
N GLY A 112 -12.40 -27.55 -1.44
CA GLY A 112 -12.33 -28.66 -2.40
C GLY A 112 -11.13 -28.61 -3.34
N PHE A 113 -10.14 -27.78 -3.04
CA PHE A 113 -8.86 -27.71 -3.74
C PHE A 113 -7.69 -27.75 -2.75
N ASN A 114 -6.50 -28.09 -3.24
CA ASN A 114 -5.30 -28.27 -2.41
C ASN A 114 -4.70 -26.95 -1.89
N LEU A 115 -5.06 -25.83 -2.49
CA LEU A 115 -4.70 -24.48 -2.06
C LEU A 115 -5.97 -23.75 -1.60
N PRO A 116 -5.85 -22.78 -0.67
CA PRO A 116 -6.90 -21.80 -0.43
C PRO A 116 -7.35 -21.11 -1.73
N VAL A 117 -8.64 -21.17 -2.04
CA VAL A 117 -9.22 -20.59 -3.25
C VAL A 117 -10.25 -19.53 -2.90
N TYR A 118 -10.13 -18.38 -3.55
CA TYR A 118 -11.00 -17.23 -3.33
C TYR A 118 -11.52 -16.70 -4.66
N THR A 119 -12.78 -16.27 -4.68
CA THR A 119 -13.33 -15.44 -5.75
C THR A 119 -13.73 -14.07 -5.23
N MET A 120 -13.60 -13.06 -6.08
CA MET A 120 -14.07 -11.70 -5.80
C MET A 120 -14.34 -10.97 -7.12
N ASP A 121 -15.09 -9.88 -7.04
CA ASP A 121 -15.40 -9.06 -8.22
C ASP A 121 -14.14 -8.34 -8.73
N ILE A 122 -14.05 -8.21 -10.06
CA ILE A 122 -13.04 -7.37 -10.69
C ILE A 122 -13.31 -5.92 -10.32
N VAL A 123 -12.32 -5.27 -9.71
CA VAL A 123 -12.37 -3.84 -9.40
C VAL A 123 -12.28 -3.04 -10.71
N PRO A 124 -13.24 -2.14 -11.00
CA PRO A 124 -13.21 -1.35 -12.22
C PRO A 124 -12.10 -0.31 -12.19
N GLY A 125 -11.76 0.24 -13.35
CA GLY A 125 -10.69 1.25 -13.48
C GLY A 125 -9.30 0.62 -13.62
N VAL A 126 -8.27 1.43 -13.44
CA VAL A 126 -6.86 1.04 -13.58
C VAL A 126 -6.14 1.26 -12.26
N ALA A 127 -5.11 0.47 -11.94
CA ALA A 127 -4.28 0.79 -10.78
C ALA A 127 -3.61 2.17 -11.00
N HIS A 128 -3.56 3.01 -9.96
CA HIS A 128 -3.01 4.37 -10.01
C HIS A 128 -1.60 4.40 -10.60
N PHE A 129 -0.78 3.41 -10.25
CA PHE A 129 0.57 3.21 -10.80
C PHE A 129 0.63 3.22 -12.34
N TRP A 130 -0.40 2.69 -13.01
CA TRP A 130 -0.46 2.56 -14.46
C TRP A 130 -1.15 3.74 -15.14
N GLN A 131 -1.56 4.77 -14.39
CA GLN A 131 -2.12 5.96 -15.01
C GLN A 131 -1.06 6.69 -15.82
N GLU A 132 -1.32 6.79 -17.12
CA GLU A 132 -0.49 7.62 -17.98
C GLU A 132 -0.59 9.08 -17.55
N SER A 133 0.57 9.68 -17.31
CA SER A 133 0.69 11.13 -17.15
C SER A 133 0.88 11.76 -18.53
N PRO A 134 0.06 12.75 -18.92
CA PRO A 134 0.28 13.46 -20.17
C PRO A 134 1.69 14.07 -20.22
N ARG A 135 2.42 13.85 -21.32
CA ARG A 135 3.79 14.37 -21.49
C ARG A 135 3.86 15.91 -21.47
N THR A 136 2.73 16.57 -21.67
CA THR A 136 2.62 18.02 -21.88
C THR A 136 2.22 18.79 -20.62
N ALA A 137 1.55 18.15 -19.65
CA ALA A 137 1.08 18.80 -18.43
C ALA A 137 0.77 17.79 -17.32
N PHE A 138 1.03 18.19 -16.07
CA PHE A 138 0.62 17.41 -14.90
C PHE A 138 -0.92 17.38 -14.82
N PRO A 139 -1.55 16.20 -14.67
CA PRO A 139 -3.00 16.04 -14.68
C PRO A 139 -3.62 16.43 -13.32
N LEU A 140 -3.44 17.69 -12.89
CA LEU A 140 -3.75 18.15 -11.54
C LEU A 140 -5.18 17.88 -11.08
N GLU A 141 -6.18 18.11 -11.93
CA GLU A 141 -7.59 17.89 -11.57
C GLU A 141 -7.88 16.40 -11.30
N ARG A 142 -7.30 15.50 -12.10
CA ARG A 142 -7.43 14.06 -11.92
C ARG A 142 -6.78 13.62 -10.62
N GLU A 143 -5.53 14.03 -10.36
CA GLU A 143 -4.82 13.68 -9.13
C GLU A 143 -5.47 14.31 -7.89
N LEU A 144 -6.09 15.50 -8.01
CA LEU A 144 -6.89 16.10 -6.94
C LEU A 144 -8.06 15.20 -6.54
N ASN A 145 -8.80 14.66 -7.51
CA ASN A 145 -9.90 13.73 -7.22
C ASN A 145 -9.38 12.47 -6.53
N THR A 146 -8.27 11.91 -7.02
CA THR A 146 -7.63 10.74 -6.41
C THR A 146 -7.24 11.00 -4.96
N VAL A 147 -6.57 12.12 -4.70
CA VAL A 147 -6.07 12.48 -3.36
C VAL A 147 -7.21 12.80 -2.39
N VAL A 148 -8.29 13.41 -2.87
CA VAL A 148 -9.51 13.65 -2.09
C VAL A 148 -10.16 12.33 -1.69
N ASP A 149 -10.27 11.37 -2.60
CA ASP A 149 -10.83 10.05 -2.28
C ASP A 149 -9.89 9.22 -1.38
N LEU A 150 -8.57 9.32 -1.59
CA LEU A 150 -7.57 8.72 -0.70
C LEU A 150 -7.68 9.27 0.72
N ALA A 151 -7.94 10.58 0.88
CA ALA A 151 -8.12 11.20 2.18
C ALA A 151 -9.38 10.68 2.90
N LYS A 152 -10.50 10.54 2.17
CA LYS A 152 -11.73 9.93 2.72
C LYS A 152 -11.50 8.48 3.11
N PHE A 153 -10.84 7.70 2.25
CA PHE A 153 -10.46 6.33 2.54
C PHE A 153 -9.60 6.27 3.81
N THR A 154 -8.57 7.11 3.92
CA THR A 154 -7.67 7.13 5.08
C THR A 154 -8.37 7.58 6.37
N ALA A 155 -9.38 8.45 6.27
CA ALA A 155 -10.16 8.92 7.42
C ALA A 155 -11.21 7.91 7.90
N ALA A 156 -11.77 7.08 7.00
CA ALA A 156 -12.87 6.16 7.31
C ALA A 156 -12.62 5.23 8.52
N PRO A 157 -11.43 4.63 8.72
CA PRO A 157 -11.16 3.76 9.87
C PRO A 157 -11.25 4.46 11.22
N SER A 158 -11.13 5.80 11.27
CA SER A 158 -11.27 6.54 12.52
C SER A 158 -12.67 6.46 13.14
N HIS A 159 -13.66 5.97 12.38
CA HIS A 159 -15.01 5.68 12.87
C HIS A 159 -15.16 4.25 13.42
N PHE A 160 -14.13 3.40 13.27
CA PHE A 160 -14.13 1.98 13.62
C PHE A 160 -12.96 1.67 14.55
N LEU A 161 -13.13 2.08 15.81
CA LEU A 161 -12.07 2.04 16.82
C LEU A 161 -11.88 0.64 17.39
N HIS A 162 -10.62 0.28 17.60
CA HIS A 162 -10.24 -0.99 18.18
C HIS A 162 -9.73 -0.85 19.62
N PRO A 163 -10.09 -1.77 20.52
CA PRO A 163 -9.46 -1.87 21.82
C PRO A 163 -7.98 -2.27 21.69
N LEU A 164 -7.16 -1.88 22.66
CA LEU A 164 -5.73 -2.23 22.71
C LEU A 164 -5.47 -3.74 22.60
N ALA A 165 -6.39 -4.57 23.11
CA ALA A 165 -6.30 -6.03 23.06
C ALA A 165 -6.30 -6.60 21.62
N ASP A 166 -6.84 -5.87 20.65
CA ASP A 166 -6.87 -6.29 19.24
C ASP A 166 -5.57 -5.93 18.51
N CYS A 167 -4.77 -5.02 19.07
CA CYS A 167 -3.45 -4.69 18.54
C CYS A 167 -2.44 -5.76 18.98
N LYS A 168 -1.96 -6.55 18.02
CA LYS A 168 -1.03 -7.66 18.25
C LYS A 168 0.25 -7.18 18.93
N GLU A 169 0.88 -8.02 19.76
CA GLU A 169 2.18 -7.70 20.36
C GLU A 169 3.25 -7.39 19.31
N SER A 170 3.17 -8.05 18.15
CA SER A 170 4.05 -7.86 17.00
C SER A 170 3.67 -6.68 16.10
N SER A 171 2.66 -5.88 16.47
CA SER A 171 2.27 -4.71 15.67
C SER A 171 3.37 -3.66 15.68
N LYS A 172 3.41 -2.84 14.62
CA LYS A 172 4.39 -1.75 14.50
C LYS A 172 4.17 -0.70 15.59
N THR A 173 2.94 -0.50 16.04
CA THR A 173 2.57 0.40 17.14
C THR A 173 3.12 -0.11 18.47
N ASN A 174 2.84 -1.37 18.83
CA ASN A 174 3.29 -1.92 20.12
C ASN A 174 4.81 -2.12 20.16
N CYS A 175 5.42 -2.49 19.02
CA CYS A 175 6.86 -2.67 18.91
C CYS A 175 7.65 -1.37 18.67
N ALA A 176 6.98 -0.23 18.43
CA ALA A 176 7.64 1.03 18.05
C ALA A 176 8.81 1.39 18.98
N ARG A 177 8.59 1.32 20.30
CA ARG A 177 9.63 1.63 21.29
C ARG A 177 10.85 0.72 21.15
N ALA A 178 10.63 -0.59 21.07
CA ALA A 178 11.72 -1.57 20.97
C ALA A 178 12.48 -1.45 19.64
N ILE A 179 11.77 -1.24 18.54
CA ILE A 179 12.34 -1.03 17.21
C ILE A 179 13.21 0.23 17.19
N PHE A 180 12.69 1.36 17.68
CA PHE A 180 13.42 2.62 17.65
C PHE A 180 14.63 2.62 18.59
N THR A 181 14.53 1.99 19.77
CA THR A 181 15.69 1.78 20.64
C THR A 181 16.78 0.95 19.95
N ARG A 182 16.42 -0.05 19.14
CA ARG A 182 17.41 -0.79 18.33
C ARG A 182 18.02 0.08 17.23
N LEU A 183 17.21 0.88 16.53
CA LEU A 183 17.70 1.80 15.50
C LEU A 183 18.67 2.86 16.08
N GLU A 184 18.45 3.35 17.30
CA GLU A 184 19.37 4.27 17.98
C GLU A 184 20.74 3.63 18.28
N GLN A 185 20.79 2.31 18.39
CA GLN A 185 22.02 1.51 18.58
C GLN A 185 22.69 1.15 17.26
N ASN A 186 22.04 1.36 16.11
CA ASN A 186 22.59 1.05 14.79
C ASN A 186 23.66 2.08 14.40
N SER A 187 24.93 1.71 14.58
CA SER A 187 26.08 2.58 14.28
C SER A 187 26.26 2.85 12.79
N SER A 188 25.91 1.88 11.94
CA SER A 188 26.02 2.02 10.49
C SER A 188 24.99 3.02 9.94
N LEU A 189 23.75 2.99 10.43
CA LEU A 189 22.73 3.99 10.10
C LEU A 189 23.18 5.40 10.49
N ARG A 190 23.76 5.55 11.69
CA ARG A 190 24.31 6.82 12.16
C ARG A 190 25.41 7.37 11.25
N GLN A 191 26.25 6.49 10.70
CA GLN A 191 27.36 6.87 9.84
C GLN A 191 26.92 7.17 8.40
N ILE A 192 26.03 6.34 7.86
CA ILE A 192 25.64 6.35 6.44
C ILE A 192 24.51 7.35 6.18
N ALA A 193 23.53 7.45 7.08
CA ALA A 193 22.37 8.33 6.96
C ALA A 193 22.13 9.12 8.27
N PRO A 194 23.05 10.03 8.65
CA PRO A 194 22.97 10.77 9.92
C PRO A 194 21.68 11.58 10.07
N GLU A 195 21.09 12.05 8.98
CA GLU A 195 19.78 12.74 8.97
C GLU A 195 18.61 11.82 9.35
N ILE A 196 18.60 10.57 8.86
CA ILE A 196 17.59 9.58 9.25
C ILE A 196 17.82 9.15 10.70
N TYR A 197 19.08 9.01 11.12
CA TYR A 197 19.39 8.71 12.51
C TYR A 197 18.93 9.82 13.47
N ALA A 198 19.14 11.09 13.11
CA ALA A 198 18.64 12.23 13.88
C ALA A 198 17.11 12.22 13.98
N GLU A 199 16.45 11.85 12.89
CA GLU A 199 15.00 11.68 12.83
C GLU A 199 14.51 10.56 13.75
N VAL A 200 15.14 9.38 13.71
CA VAL A 200 14.88 8.27 14.65
C VAL A 200 14.99 8.74 16.09
N THR A 201 16.08 9.43 16.45
CA THR A 201 16.30 9.95 17.81
C THR A 201 15.19 10.92 18.23
N SER A 202 14.77 11.81 17.32
CA SER A 202 13.68 12.76 17.56
C SER A 202 12.33 12.06 17.76
N LEU A 203 12.06 11.00 17.01
CA LEU A 203 10.83 10.22 17.10
C LEU A 203 10.81 9.37 18.38
N THR A 204 11.92 8.76 18.79
CA THR A 204 12.02 7.98 20.04
C THR A 204 11.50 8.78 21.24
N ALA A 205 11.88 10.06 21.33
CA ALA A 205 11.44 10.94 22.41
C ALA A 205 9.92 11.21 22.44
N ARG A 206 9.21 10.95 21.34
CA ARG A 206 7.79 11.29 21.12
C ARG A 206 6.89 10.08 20.86
N LEU A 207 7.41 8.85 20.87
CA LEU A 207 6.61 7.65 20.58
C LEU A 207 5.40 7.43 21.49
N ASN A 208 5.39 8.01 22.70
CA ASN A 208 4.22 7.95 23.58
C ASN A 208 2.99 8.68 22.98
N LEU A 209 3.18 9.56 21.99
CA LEU A 209 2.06 10.19 21.28
C LEU A 209 1.26 9.19 20.44
N LEU A 210 1.85 8.05 20.05
CA LEU A 210 1.10 6.99 19.37
C LEU A 210 -0.06 6.46 20.22
N GLU A 211 0.09 6.46 21.56
CA GLU A 211 -0.94 6.02 22.50
C GLU A 211 -2.15 6.97 22.55
N SER A 212 -2.02 8.19 22.03
CA SER A 212 -3.11 9.17 21.96
C SER A 212 -3.95 9.04 20.69
N LEU A 213 -3.52 8.21 19.74
CA LEU A 213 -4.21 7.98 18.49
C LEU A 213 -5.14 6.77 18.58
N PRO A 214 -6.28 6.80 17.87
CA PRO A 214 -7.13 5.63 17.76
C PRO A 214 -6.38 4.48 17.07
N LEU A 215 -6.62 3.26 17.56
CA LEU A 215 -6.22 2.04 16.89
C LEU A 215 -7.27 1.69 15.83
N VAL A 216 -6.83 1.47 14.61
CA VAL A 216 -7.69 1.28 13.44
C VAL A 216 -7.15 0.17 12.55
N LEU A 217 -8.03 -0.41 11.72
CA LEU A 217 -7.58 -1.32 10.66
C LEU A 217 -6.81 -0.54 9.60
N THR A 218 -5.55 -0.89 9.44
CA THR A 218 -4.64 -0.26 8.48
C THR A 218 -4.30 -1.22 7.35
N HIS A 219 -3.95 -0.66 6.19
CA HIS A 219 -3.52 -1.40 4.99
C HIS A 219 -2.00 -1.18 4.74
N PRO A 220 -1.08 -2.03 5.23
CA PRO A 220 0.37 -1.74 5.20
C PRO A 220 0.99 -1.69 3.82
N ASP A 221 0.38 -2.37 2.84
CA ASP A 221 0.83 -2.34 1.44
C ASP A 221 -0.08 -1.43 0.59
N LEU A 222 -0.55 -0.31 1.13
CA LEU A 222 -1.39 0.64 0.38
C LEU A 222 -0.50 1.41 -0.61
N VAL A 223 -0.16 0.79 -1.73
CA VAL A 223 0.66 1.39 -2.80
C VAL A 223 -0.18 1.70 -4.03
N GLY A 224 0.35 2.51 -4.96
CA GLY A 224 -0.36 2.84 -6.20
C GLY A 224 -0.78 1.63 -7.05
N LEU A 225 -0.18 0.45 -6.84
CA LEU A 225 -0.59 -0.81 -7.47
C LEU A 225 -1.88 -1.42 -6.86
N ASN A 226 -2.19 -1.07 -5.61
CA ASN A 226 -3.34 -1.59 -4.87
C ASN A 226 -4.52 -0.61 -4.82
N VAL A 227 -4.36 0.59 -5.38
CA VAL A 227 -5.41 1.61 -5.48
C VAL A 227 -5.86 1.71 -6.93
N PHE A 228 -7.12 1.40 -7.20
CA PHE A 228 -7.74 1.48 -8.52
C PHE A 228 -8.50 2.79 -8.66
N VAL A 229 -8.42 3.36 -9.85
CA VAL A 229 -9.00 4.67 -10.16
C VAL A 229 -9.67 4.66 -11.53
N ASP A 230 -10.70 5.49 -11.68
CA ASP A 230 -11.27 5.79 -12.98
C ASP A 230 -10.21 6.51 -13.84
N ARG A 231 -9.97 5.99 -15.05
CA ARG A 231 -8.91 6.49 -15.94
C ARG A 231 -9.10 7.97 -16.32
N ILE A 232 -10.35 8.41 -16.40
CA ILE A 232 -10.73 9.74 -16.86
C ILE A 232 -10.84 10.71 -15.69
N THR A 233 -11.57 10.34 -14.64
CA THR A 233 -11.89 11.25 -13.53
C THR A 233 -10.85 11.23 -12.41
N GLY A 234 -10.14 10.12 -12.21
CA GLY A 234 -9.21 9.92 -11.10
C GLY A 234 -9.87 9.49 -9.79
N ASN A 235 -11.20 9.33 -9.76
CA ASN A 235 -11.87 8.86 -8.54
C ASN A 235 -11.44 7.43 -8.21
N ILE A 236 -11.22 7.14 -6.93
CA ILE A 236 -10.88 5.78 -6.49
C ILE A 236 -12.11 4.88 -6.69
N THR A 237 -11.91 3.79 -7.41
CA THR A 237 -12.94 2.80 -7.74
C THR A 237 -12.82 1.52 -6.90
N GLY A 238 -11.65 1.29 -6.29
CA GLY A 238 -11.48 0.26 -5.29
C GLY A 238 -10.05 0.12 -4.79
N VAL A 239 -9.89 -0.66 -3.72
CA VAL A 239 -8.62 -0.99 -3.08
C VAL A 239 -8.56 -2.51 -2.90
N ILE A 240 -7.41 -3.10 -3.18
CA ILE A 240 -7.19 -4.56 -3.12
C ILE A 240 -6.03 -4.90 -2.19
N ASP A 241 -5.88 -6.20 -1.88
CA ASP A 241 -4.75 -6.80 -1.14
C ASP A 241 -4.66 -6.45 0.35
N PHE A 242 -5.78 -6.64 1.06
CA PHE A 242 -5.87 -6.52 2.52
C PHE A 242 -5.27 -7.73 3.29
N ASP A 243 -4.43 -8.57 2.67
CA ASP A 243 -3.93 -9.79 3.33
C ASP A 243 -3.04 -9.48 4.54
N ASP A 244 -2.27 -8.39 4.45
CA ASP A 244 -1.41 -7.90 5.53
C ASP A 244 -2.10 -6.83 6.40
N ALA A 245 -3.42 -6.67 6.29
CA ALA A 245 -4.14 -5.69 7.10
C ALA A 245 -3.96 -5.97 8.60
N GLN A 246 -3.82 -4.90 9.39
CA GLN A 246 -3.49 -4.99 10.80
C GLN A 246 -4.00 -3.79 11.60
N ILE A 247 -4.26 -4.02 12.88
CA ILE A 247 -4.65 -2.96 13.82
C ILE A 247 -3.42 -2.18 14.27
N GLU A 248 -3.36 -0.90 13.94
CA GLU A 248 -2.25 0.01 14.25
C GLU A 248 -2.78 1.40 14.62
N ALA A 249 -1.92 2.25 15.20
CA ALA A 249 -2.24 3.67 15.41
C ALA A 249 -2.56 4.35 14.08
N LEU A 250 -3.63 5.13 14.04
CA LEU A 250 -4.02 5.93 12.88
C LEU A 250 -2.85 6.82 12.44
N GLY A 251 -2.56 6.82 11.14
CA GLY A 251 -1.45 7.58 10.56
C GLY A 251 -0.23 6.73 10.19
N MET A 252 -0.09 5.52 10.76
CA MET A 252 1.05 4.64 10.48
C MET A 252 1.21 4.25 9.00
N ASN A 253 0.13 4.25 8.22
CA ASN A 253 0.17 3.94 6.78
C ASN A 253 -0.11 5.15 5.88
N MET A 254 -0.03 6.38 6.41
CA MET A 254 -0.17 7.60 5.59
C MET A 254 1.04 7.88 4.70
N VAL A 255 2.12 7.11 4.84
CA VAL A 255 3.30 7.17 3.98
C VAL A 255 2.94 7.12 2.49
N THR A 256 1.90 6.37 2.13
CA THR A 256 1.31 6.27 0.79
C THR A 256 1.08 7.61 0.10
N LEU A 257 0.57 8.61 0.82
CA LEU A 257 0.34 9.96 0.27
C LEU A 257 1.64 10.50 -0.34
N TYR A 258 2.73 10.37 0.41
CA TYR A 258 4.03 10.87 0.04
C TYR A 258 4.68 9.99 -1.03
N GLU A 259 4.57 8.68 -0.88
CA GLU A 259 5.15 7.73 -1.82
C GLU A 259 4.62 7.89 -3.24
N TRP A 260 3.31 8.05 -3.40
CA TRP A 260 2.65 7.86 -4.69
C TRP A 260 1.89 9.06 -5.24
N PHE A 261 1.50 10.02 -4.40
CA PHE A 261 0.52 11.02 -4.81
C PHE A 261 1.04 12.46 -4.82
N VAL A 262 2.01 12.81 -3.98
CA VAL A 262 2.54 14.19 -3.88
C VAL A 262 3.98 14.31 -4.40
N GLY A 263 4.57 13.19 -4.79
CA GLY A 263 5.92 13.09 -5.35
C GLY A 263 6.10 11.81 -6.17
N SER A 264 7.30 11.63 -6.72
CA SER A 264 7.68 10.42 -7.47
C SER A 264 8.96 9.81 -6.94
N MET A 265 9.07 8.48 -7.12
CA MET A 265 10.28 7.70 -6.86
C MET A 265 10.99 7.38 -8.18
N GLU A 266 11.72 8.35 -8.71
CA GLU A 266 12.44 8.22 -9.98
C GLU A 266 13.94 8.08 -9.74
N ASP A 267 14.59 7.22 -10.52
CA ASP A 267 16.03 6.97 -10.48
C ASP A 267 16.63 6.61 -9.10
N GLY A 268 15.80 6.08 -8.19
CA GLY A 268 16.21 5.71 -6.84
C GLY A 268 16.15 6.84 -5.82
N HIS A 269 15.57 7.98 -6.16
CA HIS A 269 15.33 9.09 -5.25
C HIS A 269 13.85 9.45 -5.19
N TRP A 270 13.41 9.96 -4.04
CA TRP A 270 12.09 10.55 -3.93
C TRP A 270 12.18 12.07 -4.15
N SER A 271 11.28 12.62 -4.95
CA SER A 271 11.17 14.06 -5.19
C SER A 271 9.70 14.51 -5.17
N PRO A 272 9.37 15.64 -4.53
CA PRO A 272 8.02 16.17 -4.55
C PRO A 272 7.67 16.70 -5.95
N TYR A 273 6.37 16.76 -6.26
CA TYR A 273 5.84 17.43 -7.46
C TYR A 273 5.98 18.95 -7.34
N ASP A 274 7.20 19.43 -7.57
CA ASP A 274 7.64 20.81 -7.37
C ASP A 274 7.29 21.76 -8.52
N MET A 275 6.69 21.25 -9.59
CA MET A 275 6.22 22.08 -10.69
C MET A 275 5.08 23.01 -10.24
N PRO A 276 4.94 24.21 -10.85
CA PRO A 276 3.83 25.11 -10.54
C PRO A 276 2.48 24.44 -10.84
N ALA A 277 1.54 24.53 -9.91
CA ALA A 277 0.16 24.06 -10.13
C ALA A 277 -0.58 24.91 -11.17
N GLY A 278 -0.22 26.19 -11.30
CA GLY A 278 -0.80 27.11 -12.27
C GLY A 278 -2.28 27.41 -12.02
N GLY A 279 -2.91 28.09 -12.99
CA GLY A 279 -4.35 28.36 -12.98
C GLY A 279 -4.84 29.04 -11.69
N LEU A 280 -5.85 28.45 -11.06
CA LEU A 280 -6.50 28.95 -9.84
C LEU A 280 -5.61 28.86 -8.57
N TYR A 281 -4.49 28.13 -8.63
CA TYR A 281 -3.62 27.87 -7.48
C TYR A 281 -2.43 28.83 -7.38
N GLY A 282 -2.32 29.79 -8.31
CA GLY A 282 -1.32 30.85 -8.27
C GLY A 282 0.11 30.31 -8.26
N SER A 283 0.91 30.73 -7.29
CA SER A 283 2.32 30.34 -7.14
C SER A 283 2.54 29.03 -6.37
N LYS A 284 1.48 28.30 -6.01
CA LYS A 284 1.62 27.02 -5.30
C LYS A 284 2.21 25.95 -6.21
N LYS A 285 3.01 25.06 -5.61
CA LYS A 285 3.49 23.83 -6.25
C LYS A 285 2.37 22.79 -6.27
N VAL A 286 2.44 21.84 -7.20
CA VAL A 286 1.50 20.71 -7.29
C VAL A 286 1.45 19.93 -5.97
N CYS A 287 2.59 19.55 -5.40
CA CYS A 287 2.66 18.84 -4.12
C CYS A 287 1.90 19.57 -3.00
N GLN A 288 2.07 20.88 -2.88
CA GLN A 288 1.38 21.71 -1.88
C GLN A 288 -0.14 21.75 -2.07
N VAL A 289 -0.61 21.73 -3.33
CA VAL A 289 -2.03 21.72 -3.64
C VAL A 289 -2.65 20.37 -3.27
N LEU A 290 -1.97 19.28 -3.63
CA LEU A 290 -2.43 17.92 -3.33
C LEU A 290 -2.41 17.63 -1.82
N GLU A 291 -1.35 17.99 -1.11
CA GLU A 291 -1.28 17.83 0.35
C GLU A 291 -2.36 18.63 1.07
N ALA A 292 -2.57 19.89 0.67
CA ALA A 292 -3.64 20.69 1.25
C ALA A 292 -5.02 20.05 1.00
N ALA A 293 -5.27 19.54 -0.21
CA ALA A 293 -6.50 18.84 -0.53
C ALA A 293 -6.66 17.57 0.32
N PHE A 294 -5.60 16.78 0.47
CA PHE A 294 -5.59 15.59 1.32
C PHE A 294 -5.94 15.94 2.76
N TRP A 295 -5.14 16.78 3.41
CA TRP A 295 -5.26 17.03 4.84
C TRP A 295 -6.58 17.73 5.20
N ASN A 296 -7.04 18.68 4.38
CA ASN A 296 -8.34 19.32 4.57
C ASN A 296 -9.47 18.29 4.47
N THR A 297 -9.40 17.39 3.48
CA THR A 297 -10.43 16.35 3.31
C THR A 297 -10.36 15.31 4.41
N PHE A 298 -9.17 14.89 4.80
CA PHE A 298 -8.95 13.93 5.88
C PHE A 298 -9.62 14.42 7.17
N TRP A 299 -9.25 15.61 7.65
CA TRP A 299 -9.83 16.19 8.87
C TRP A 299 -11.32 16.47 8.79
N ALA A 300 -11.84 16.78 7.59
CA ALA A 300 -13.27 16.95 7.38
C ALA A 300 -14.07 15.63 7.45
N ASN A 301 -13.40 14.47 7.31
CA ASN A 301 -14.04 13.15 7.25
C ASN A 301 -13.65 12.23 8.41
N THR A 302 -12.78 12.66 9.33
CA THR A 302 -12.47 11.88 10.54
C THR A 302 -13.64 11.82 11.52
N SER A 303 -13.61 10.85 12.43
CA SER A 303 -14.57 10.77 13.53
C SER A 303 -14.61 12.09 14.33
N PRO A 304 -15.79 12.53 14.79
CA PRO A 304 -15.94 13.73 15.63
C PRO A 304 -15.07 13.72 16.90
N ASP A 305 -14.68 12.54 17.37
CA ASP A 305 -13.85 12.35 18.55
C ASP A 305 -12.36 12.62 18.27
N LEU A 306 -11.94 12.59 17.00
CA LEU A 306 -10.57 12.88 16.56
C LEU A 306 -10.47 14.33 16.06
N LYS A 307 -9.97 15.23 16.92
CA LYS A 307 -9.86 16.66 16.61
C LYS A 307 -8.47 17.04 16.12
N GLU A 308 -8.38 17.82 15.05
CA GLU A 308 -7.10 18.27 14.48
C GLU A 308 -6.19 18.91 15.53
N GLU A 309 -6.67 19.91 16.28
CA GLU A 309 -5.85 20.70 17.22
C GLU A 309 -5.20 19.86 18.33
N GLY A 310 -5.78 18.70 18.68
CA GLY A 310 -5.25 17.80 19.70
C GLY A 310 -4.48 16.59 19.15
N SER A 311 -4.71 16.21 17.89
CA SER A 311 -4.18 14.95 17.32
C SER A 311 -3.14 15.16 16.23
N LYS A 312 -2.97 16.38 15.71
CA LYS A 312 -2.08 16.67 14.59
C LYS A 312 -0.62 16.28 14.85
N GLU A 313 -0.08 16.60 16.03
CA GLU A 313 1.29 16.23 16.37
C GLU A 313 1.45 14.70 16.47
N ALA A 314 0.51 14.02 17.12
CA ALA A 314 0.55 12.56 17.24
C ALA A 314 0.47 11.89 15.86
N LEU A 315 -0.39 12.41 14.98
CA LEU A 315 -0.56 11.90 13.61
C LEU A 315 0.71 12.11 12.78
N SER A 316 1.39 13.24 12.93
CA SER A 316 2.71 13.49 12.33
C SER A 316 3.75 12.48 12.81
N VAL A 317 3.78 12.19 14.11
CA VAL A 317 4.67 11.16 14.67
C VAL A 317 4.33 9.78 14.09
N ALA A 318 3.05 9.40 14.02
CA ALA A 318 2.63 8.13 13.44
C ALA A 318 3.03 8.00 11.96
N LEU A 319 2.83 9.04 11.15
CA LEU A 319 3.27 9.07 9.75
C LEU A 319 4.78 8.88 9.62
N ARG A 320 5.59 9.61 10.40
CA ARG A 320 7.06 9.53 10.35
C ARG A 320 7.58 8.19 10.84
N VAL A 321 6.95 7.62 11.87
CA VAL A 321 7.21 6.25 12.32
C VAL A 321 6.84 5.24 11.22
N GLY A 322 5.73 5.45 10.52
CA GLY A 322 5.32 4.69 9.34
C GLY A 322 6.38 4.67 8.24
N ILE A 323 6.94 5.83 7.90
CA ILE A 323 8.02 5.97 6.91
C ILE A 323 9.28 5.20 7.34
N VAL A 324 9.71 5.34 8.59
CA VAL A 324 10.88 4.60 9.12
C VAL A 324 10.62 3.09 9.07
N ASN A 325 9.43 2.64 9.46
CA ASN A 325 9.09 1.22 9.36
C ASN A 325 9.13 0.73 7.92
N ARG A 326 8.54 1.47 6.98
CA ARG A 326 8.41 1.07 5.58
C ARG A 326 9.75 0.94 4.86
N TYR A 327 10.68 1.87 5.09
CA TYR A 327 11.94 1.90 4.35
C TYR A 327 13.14 1.37 5.09
N ILE A 328 13.15 1.48 6.43
CA ILE A 328 14.31 1.07 7.22
C ILE A 328 14.08 -0.32 7.80
N VAL A 329 12.96 -0.51 8.49
CA VAL A 329 12.69 -1.78 9.19
C VAL A 329 12.32 -2.88 8.20
N ASP A 330 11.32 -2.64 7.36
CA ASP A 330 10.88 -3.60 6.33
C ASP A 330 11.95 -3.78 5.24
N GLY A 331 12.83 -2.79 5.07
CA GLY A 331 14.04 -2.87 4.22
C GLY A 331 15.16 -3.73 4.80
N GLY A 332 15.02 -4.26 6.02
CA GLY A 332 16.01 -5.14 6.65
C GLY A 332 17.17 -4.41 7.33
N MET A 333 17.10 -3.07 7.45
CA MET A 333 18.18 -2.22 7.97
C MET A 333 18.08 -1.95 9.48
N LEU A 334 17.40 -2.82 10.23
CA LEU A 334 17.17 -2.62 11.67
C LEU A 334 18.47 -2.64 12.47
N ASP A 335 19.35 -3.62 12.19
CA ASP A 335 20.59 -3.84 12.92
C ASP A 335 21.83 -3.28 12.21
N GLU A 336 21.83 -3.30 10.87
CA GLU A 336 22.94 -2.89 10.02
C GLU A 336 22.43 -2.36 8.69
N VAL A 337 23.07 -1.33 8.16
CA VAL A 337 22.92 -0.80 6.80
C VAL A 337 24.11 -1.29 6.00
N ASP A 338 23.86 -1.99 4.89
CA ASP A 338 24.91 -2.59 4.07
C ASP A 338 24.74 -2.21 2.59
N LEU A 339 25.45 -1.16 2.18
CA LEU A 339 25.43 -0.68 0.81
C LEU A 339 26.11 -1.64 -0.19
N GLU A 340 26.86 -2.64 0.29
CA GLU A 340 27.54 -3.62 -0.57
C GLU A 340 26.63 -4.80 -0.93
N LYS A 341 25.56 -5.05 -0.17
CA LYS A 341 24.54 -6.10 -0.46
C LYS A 341 23.64 -5.76 -1.65
N GLY A 342 23.74 -4.55 -2.20
CA GLY A 342 23.07 -4.11 -3.42
C GLY A 342 22.42 -2.73 -3.27
N ARG A 343 21.83 -2.23 -4.37
CA ARG A 343 21.17 -0.91 -4.39
C ARG A 343 19.85 -0.81 -3.61
N GLY A 344 19.45 -1.87 -2.89
CA GLY A 344 18.18 -1.92 -2.16
C GLY A 344 18.17 -0.98 -0.95
N ASP A 345 19.20 -1.10 -0.11
CA ASP A 345 19.40 -0.27 1.08
C ASP A 345 19.57 1.20 0.69
N GLU A 346 20.40 1.48 -0.30
CA GLU A 346 20.65 2.83 -0.82
C GLU A 346 19.35 3.52 -1.26
N ARG A 347 18.54 2.86 -2.10
CA ARG A 347 17.26 3.41 -2.55
C ARG A 347 16.27 3.63 -1.41
N SER A 348 16.20 2.69 -0.48
CA SER A 348 15.27 2.78 0.65
C SER A 348 15.64 3.95 1.57
N LEU A 349 16.94 4.17 1.80
CA LEU A 349 17.44 5.34 2.51
C LEU A 349 17.13 6.64 1.77
N ASP A 350 17.32 6.67 0.45
CA ASP A 350 17.06 7.86 -0.36
C ASP A 350 15.58 8.23 -0.42
N TYR A 351 14.68 7.25 -0.50
CA TYR A 351 13.24 7.47 -0.40
C TYR A 351 12.84 8.00 0.97
N ALA A 352 13.28 7.35 2.05
CA ALA A 352 13.03 7.81 3.40
C ALA A 352 13.56 9.25 3.62
N ARG A 353 14.78 9.53 3.18
CA ARG A 353 15.41 10.85 3.26
C ARG A 353 14.58 11.90 2.55
N GLY A 354 14.21 11.67 1.29
CA GLY A 354 13.43 12.62 0.50
C GLY A 354 12.12 13.00 1.19
N ILE A 355 11.35 12.00 1.62
CA ILE A 355 10.04 12.20 2.25
C ILE A 355 10.19 12.89 3.61
N LEU A 356 11.10 12.43 4.47
CA LEU A 356 11.27 12.97 5.82
C LEU A 356 11.78 14.43 5.79
N LEU A 357 12.67 14.77 4.85
CA LEU A 357 13.11 16.16 4.66
C LEU A 357 11.95 17.05 4.22
N HIS A 358 11.15 16.60 3.26
CA HIS A 358 9.99 17.35 2.79
C HIS A 358 8.94 17.59 3.88
N LEU A 359 8.66 16.59 4.71
CA LEU A 359 7.76 16.73 5.86
C LEU A 359 8.24 17.81 6.83
N ARG A 360 9.53 17.77 7.17
CA ARG A 360 10.15 18.76 8.06
C ARG A 360 10.05 20.17 7.51
N ASP A 361 10.30 20.35 6.22
CA ASP A 361 10.27 21.66 5.56
C ASP A 361 8.83 22.18 5.39
N SER A 362 7.85 21.27 5.31
CA SER A 362 6.42 21.59 5.22
C SER A 362 5.77 21.89 6.58
N GLY A 363 6.49 21.69 7.69
CA GLY A 363 5.97 21.91 9.05
C GLY A 363 4.90 20.90 9.46
N ILE A 364 4.91 19.72 8.84
CA ILE A 364 4.03 18.59 9.15
C ILE A 364 4.64 17.73 10.24
#